data_AF-A0A3G6IZY5-F1
#
_entry.id   AF-A0A3G6IZY5-F1
#
_cell.length_a   1.000
_cell.length_b   1.000
_cell.length_c   1.000
_cell.angle_alpha   90.00
_cell.angle_beta   90.00
_cell.angle_gamma   90.00
#
_symmetry.space_group_name_H-M   'P 1'
#
loop_
_entity.id
_entity.type
_entity.pdbx_description
1 polymer ?
#
loop_
_entity_poly.entity_id
_entity_poly.type
_entity_poly.pdbx_seq_one_letter_code
_entity_poly.pdbx_strand_id
1 'polypeptide(L)'
;MKKIPTWALLILAFMLVSAPMLINTGADVEEPFAGTDSTAETLVEETNPGYEAWFSPLVGELPGEVESGLFAFQAAMGAGLLGYVFGSYRERSRREAKLRHPGSSNSSQSA
;
A
#
# COMPACT_ATOMS: atom_id res chain seq x y z
N MET A 1 -31.77 1.52 6.11
CA MET A 1 -30.35 1.88 5.84
C MET A 1 -29.67 0.72 5.14
N LYS A 2 -29.43 0.79 3.82
CA LYS A 2 -28.72 -0.26 3.08
C LYS A 2 -27.26 -0.26 3.55
N LYS A 3 -26.77 -1.40 4.05
CA LYS A 3 -25.38 -1.54 4.50
C LYS A 3 -24.50 -1.66 3.26
N ILE A 4 -23.49 -0.81 3.12
CA ILE A 4 -22.53 -0.91 2.03
C ILE A 4 -21.68 -2.16 2.29
N PRO A 5 -21.60 -3.12 1.36
CA PRO A 5 -20.75 -4.28 1.54
C PRO A 5 -19.28 -3.87 1.47
N THR A 6 -18.42 -4.45 2.32
CA THR A 6 -16.98 -4.13 2.40
C THR A 6 -16.29 -4.23 1.04
N TRP A 7 -16.72 -5.16 0.18
CA TRP A 7 -16.23 -5.31 -1.19
C TRP A 7 -16.45 -4.07 -2.05
N ALA A 8 -17.56 -3.35 -1.88
CA ALA A 8 -17.81 -2.10 -2.60
C ALA A 8 -16.83 -0.99 -2.18
N LEU A 9 -16.45 -0.94 -0.90
CA LEU A 9 -15.43 -0.02 -0.41
C LEU A 9 -14.03 -0.38 -0.94
N LEU A 10 -13.70 -1.67 -1.00
CA LEU A 10 -12.43 -2.13 -1.57
C LEU A 10 -12.31 -1.80 -3.06
N ILE A 11 -13.39 -1.97 -3.83
CA ILE A 11 -13.42 -1.61 -5.26
C ILE A 11 -13.27 -0.10 -5.43
N LEU A 12 -13.97 0.70 -4.62
CA LEU A 12 -13.85 2.16 -4.67
C LEU A 12 -12.42 2.62 -4.31
N ALA A 13 -11.82 2.05 -3.28
CA ALA A 13 -10.44 2.34 -2.89
C ALA A 13 -9.44 1.95 -4.00
N PHE A 14 -9.63 0.76 -4.61
CA PHE A 14 -8.81 0.34 -5.75
C PHE A 14 -8.96 1.30 -6.92
N MET A 15 -10.19 1.69 -7.28
CA MET A 15 -10.44 2.67 -8.34
C MET A 15 -9.77 4.01 -8.06
N LEU A 16 -9.84 4.52 -6.82
CA LEU A 16 -9.19 5.78 -6.43
C LEU A 16 -7.67 5.72 -6.57
N VAL A 17 -7.05 4.60 -6.22
CA VAL A 17 -5.59 4.40 -6.35
C VAL A 17 -5.19 4.21 -7.82
N SER A 18 -5.98 3.49 -8.61
CA SER A 18 -5.66 3.20 -10.02
C SER A 18 -6.03 4.33 -10.98
N ALA A 19 -7.00 5.19 -10.63
CA ALA A 19 -7.47 6.29 -11.46
C ALA A 19 -6.33 7.23 -11.95
N PRO A 20 -5.44 7.75 -11.09
CA PRO A 20 -4.33 8.59 -11.55
C PRO A 20 -3.37 7.84 -12.49
N MET A 21 -3.17 6.53 -12.27
CA MET A 21 -2.34 5.68 -13.14
C MET A 21 -2.92 5.52 -14.56
N LEU A 22 -4.23 5.61 -14.73
CA LEU A 22 -4.92 5.42 -16.01
C LEU A 22 -5.24 6.74 -16.73
N ILE A 23 -5.39 7.85 -16.00
CA ILE A 23 -5.91 9.12 -16.54
C ILE A 23 -4.78 10.13 -16.82
N ASN A 24 -3.61 9.98 -16.19
CA ASN A 24 -2.51 10.91 -16.41
C ASN A 24 -1.16 10.21 -16.23
N THR A 25 -0.79 9.40 -17.22
CA THR A 25 0.62 9.02 -17.36
C THR A 25 1.36 10.28 -17.74
N GLY A 26 2.15 10.84 -16.81
CA GLY A 26 3.21 11.78 -17.12
C GLY A 26 4.26 11.12 -18.01
N ALA A 27 3.86 10.68 -19.21
CA ALA A 27 4.67 9.95 -20.18
C ALA A 27 5.87 10.79 -20.65
N ASP A 28 5.81 12.10 -20.45
CA ASP A 28 6.85 13.08 -20.75
C ASP A 28 7.58 13.59 -19.49
N VAL A 29 7.34 12.99 -18.32
CA VAL A 29 7.93 13.38 -17.02
C VAL A 29 8.82 12.24 -16.51
N GLU A 30 10.09 12.51 -16.22
CA GLU A 30 11.06 11.49 -15.74
C GLU A 30 10.60 10.80 -14.45
N GLU A 31 9.86 11.50 -13.58
CA GLU A 31 9.27 10.96 -12.35
C GLU A 31 7.79 11.36 -12.18
N PRO A 32 6.84 10.63 -12.80
CA PRO A 32 5.41 10.97 -12.76
C PRO A 32 4.77 10.87 -11.37
N PHE A 33 5.48 10.25 -10.43
CA PHE A 33 5.04 10.00 -9.05
C PHE A 33 6.09 10.49 -8.04
N ALA A 34 6.77 11.59 -8.35
CA ALA A 34 7.60 12.28 -7.38
C ALA A 34 6.77 12.71 -6.14
N GLY A 35 7.45 12.84 -5.00
CA GLY A 35 6.80 13.28 -3.77
C GLY A 35 6.10 14.63 -3.94
N THR A 36 5.00 14.83 -3.21
CA THR A 36 4.28 16.12 -3.24
C THR A 36 5.17 17.29 -2.80
N ASP A 37 6.17 17.01 -1.96
CA ASP A 37 7.09 18.01 -1.44
C ASP A 37 8.05 18.55 -2.51
N SER A 38 8.62 17.67 -3.36
CA SER A 38 9.51 18.11 -4.45
C SER A 38 8.79 18.97 -5.49
N THR A 39 7.52 18.67 -5.77
CA THR A 39 6.68 19.50 -6.65
C THR A 39 6.39 20.87 -6.02
N ALA A 40 6.18 20.90 -4.69
CA ALA A 40 5.92 22.15 -3.98
C ALA A 40 7.17 23.05 -3.92
N GLU A 41 8.34 22.47 -3.71
CA GLU A 41 9.63 23.18 -3.72
C GLU A 41 9.88 23.87 -5.06
N THR A 42 9.79 23.11 -6.17
CA THR A 42 9.98 23.67 -7.52
C THR A 42 9.00 24.80 -7.81
N LEU A 43 7.73 24.65 -7.45
CA LEU A 43 6.72 25.68 -7.67
C LEU A 43 6.99 26.95 -6.84
N VAL A 44 7.49 26.79 -5.61
CA VAL A 44 7.84 27.92 -4.72
C VAL A 44 9.06 28.66 -5.26
N GLU A 45 10.09 27.96 -5.72
CA GLU A 45 11.27 28.56 -6.35
C GLU A 45 10.92 29.35 -7.62
N GLU A 46 10.00 28.83 -8.45
CA GLU A 46 9.53 29.52 -9.66
C GLU A 46 8.66 30.75 -9.35
N THR A 47 7.76 30.63 -8.37
CA THR A 47 6.76 31.67 -8.09
C THR A 47 7.35 32.81 -7.24
N ASN A 48 8.33 32.52 -6.39
CA ASN A 48 8.93 33.51 -5.51
C ASN A 48 10.43 33.22 -5.26
N PRO A 49 11.33 33.69 -6.15
CA PRO A 49 12.77 33.42 -6.06
C PRO A 49 13.47 34.07 -4.84
N GLY A 50 12.75 34.89 -4.05
CA GLY A 50 13.25 35.46 -2.79
C GLY A 50 12.67 34.78 -1.55
N TYR A 51 12.04 33.62 -1.68
CA TYR A 51 11.42 32.91 -0.56
C TYR A 51 12.49 32.28 0.36
N GLU A 52 12.52 32.71 1.62
CA GLU A 52 13.28 32.02 2.66
C GLU A 52 12.39 30.97 3.34
N ALA A 53 12.89 29.74 3.42
CA ALA A 53 12.22 28.66 4.12
C ALA A 53 12.07 29.01 5.61
N TRP A 54 10.81 29.07 6.07
CA TRP A 54 10.46 29.34 7.48
C TRP A 54 10.78 28.16 8.42
N PHE A 55 11.14 27.00 7.86
CA PHE A 55 11.56 25.81 8.56
C PHE A 55 12.72 25.16 7.81
N SER A 56 13.80 24.85 8.52
CA SER A 56 14.89 24.02 7.99
C SER A 56 14.92 22.68 8.75
N PRO A 57 15.16 21.55 8.06
CA PRO A 57 15.29 20.28 8.73
C PRO A 57 16.42 20.34 9.77
N LEU A 58 16.13 19.89 11.00
CA LEU A 58 17.13 19.76 12.08
C LEU A 58 18.30 18.86 11.69
N VAL A 59 18.10 17.99 10.69
CA VAL A 59 19.06 17.00 10.20
C VAL A 59 19.41 17.28 8.73
N GLY A 60 19.49 18.56 8.31
CA GLY A 60 19.89 18.93 6.94
C GLY A 60 19.05 18.26 5.84
N GLU A 61 19.50 18.35 4.58
CA GLU A 61 18.90 17.57 3.50
C GLU A 61 19.21 16.09 3.71
N LEU A 62 18.17 15.29 3.98
CA LEU A 62 18.32 13.84 3.99
C LEU A 62 18.60 13.36 2.56
N PRO A 63 19.53 12.42 2.36
CA PRO A 63 19.75 11.83 1.04
C PRO A 63 18.44 11.18 0.56
N GLY A 64 18.10 11.34 -0.73
CA GLY A 64 16.87 10.76 -1.32
C GLY A 64 16.77 9.22 -1.18
N GLU A 65 17.89 8.54 -0.97
CA GLU A 65 17.94 7.11 -0.64
C GLU A 65 17.27 6.78 0.70
N VAL A 66 17.35 7.70 1.67
CA VAL A 66 16.73 7.56 2.99
C VAL A 66 15.23 7.80 2.91
N GLU A 67 14.81 8.78 2.11
CA GLU A 67 13.38 9.05 1.85
C GLU A 67 12.70 7.85 1.18
N SER A 68 13.25 7.39 0.05
CA SER A 68 12.76 6.21 -0.66
C SER A 68 12.85 4.94 0.20
N GLY A 69 13.88 4.82 1.05
CA GLY A 69 14.01 3.75 2.03
C GLY A 69 12.89 3.76 3.08
N LEU A 70 12.46 4.93 3.56
CA LEU A 70 11.35 5.05 4.51
C LEU A 70 10.02 4.62 3.88
N PHE A 71 9.76 5.02 2.63
CA PHE A 71 8.59 4.57 1.87
C PHE A 71 8.61 3.06 1.60
N ALA A 72 9.77 2.51 1.22
CA ALA A 72 9.92 1.07 1.02
C ALA A 72 9.69 0.28 2.31
N PHE A 73 10.15 0.81 3.45
CA PHE A 73 9.92 0.21 4.76
C PHE A 73 8.43 0.22 5.15
N GLN A 74 7.75 1.35 4.94
CA GLN A 74 6.30 1.45 5.16
C GLN A 74 5.52 0.45 4.28
N ALA A 75 5.89 0.33 3.01
CA ALA A 75 5.30 -0.64 2.09
C ALA A 75 5.54 -2.09 2.54
N ALA A 76 6.75 -2.42 2.98
CA ALA A 76 7.10 -3.74 3.49
C ALA A 76 6.29 -4.12 4.74
N MET A 77 6.12 -3.18 5.69
CA MET A 77 5.28 -3.38 6.86
C MET A 77 3.81 -3.59 6.48
N GLY A 78 3.27 -2.77 5.58
CA GLY A 78 1.89 -2.91 5.09
C GLY A 78 1.65 -4.26 4.41
N ALA A 79 2.57 -4.68 3.54
CA ALA A 79 2.51 -5.97 2.87
C ALA A 79 2.60 -7.15 3.87
N GLY A 80 3.49 -7.04 4.88
CA GLY A 80 3.63 -8.03 5.93
C GLY A 80 2.34 -8.23 6.75
N LEU A 81 1.70 -7.12 7.16
CA LEU A 81 0.43 -7.16 7.88
C LEU A 81 -0.68 -7.80 7.04
N LEU A 82 -0.83 -7.39 5.77
CA LEU A 82 -1.82 -7.97 4.87
C LEU A 82 -1.58 -9.47 4.67
N GLY A 83 -0.32 -9.88 4.45
CA GLY A 83 0.08 -11.28 4.32
C GLY A 83 -0.29 -12.12 5.56
N TYR A 84 -0.02 -11.60 6.76
CA TYR A 84 -0.40 -12.26 8.01
C TYR A 84 -1.92 -12.45 8.14
N VAL A 85 -2.70 -11.41 7.84
CA VAL A 85 -4.17 -11.45 7.91
C VAL A 85 -4.73 -12.48 6.92
N PHE A 86 -4.29 -12.46 5.66
CA PHE A 86 -4.71 -13.45 4.67
C PHE A 86 -4.30 -14.88 5.05
N GLY A 87 -3.09 -15.05 5.60
CA GLY A 87 -2.60 -16.33 6.11
C GLY A 87 -3.50 -16.88 7.23
N SER A 88 -3.81 -16.05 8.22
CA SER A 88 -4.67 -16.41 9.35
C SER A 88 -6.09 -16.80 8.90
N TYR A 89 -6.69 -16.04 7.98
CA TYR A 89 -8.00 -16.38 7.42
C TYR A 89 -7.98 -17.71 6.65
N ARG A 90 -6.92 -17.98 5.88
CA ARG A 90 -6.75 -19.25 5.15
C ARG A 90 -6.60 -20.43 6.10
N GLU A 91 -5.85 -20.27 7.19
CA GLU A 91 -5.69 -21.31 8.20
C GLU A 91 -7.00 -21.61 8.92
N ARG A 92 -7.72 -20.58 9.37
CA ARG A 92 -9.03 -20.73 10.00
C ARG A 92 -10.01 -21.49 9.09
N SER A 93 -10.07 -21.12 7.81
CA SER A 93 -10.93 -21.79 6.82
C SER A 93 -10.55 -23.27 6.64
N ARG A 94 -9.26 -23.60 6.66
CA ARG A 94 -8.78 -25.00 6.60
C ARG A 94 -9.15 -25.80 7.84
N ARG A 95 -9.04 -25.18 9.03
CA ARG A 95 -9.43 -25.80 10.30
C ARG A 95 -10.93 -26.07 10.34
N GLU A 96 -11.75 -25.11 9.91
CA GLU A 96 -13.21 -25.28 9.82
C GLU A 96 -13.60 -26.36 8.80
N ALA A 97 -12.92 -26.44 7.65
CA ALA A 97 -13.13 -27.52 6.67
C ALA A 97 -12.75 -28.91 7.23
N LYS A 98 -11.63 -29.00 7.98
CA LYS A 98 -11.18 -30.25 8.60
C LYS A 98 -12.15 -30.73 9.71
N LEU A 99 -12.73 -29.80 10.46
CA LEU A 99 -13.76 -30.11 11.47
C LEU A 99 -15.08 -30.57 10.86
N ARG A 100 -15.38 -30.19 9.61
CA ARG A 100 -16.63 -30.54 8.91
C ARG A 100 -16.61 -31.94 8.28
N HIS A 101 -15.44 -32.57 8.14
CA HIS A 101 -15.28 -33.95 7.64
C HIS A 101 -14.28 -34.76 8.50
N PRO A 102 -14.69 -35.25 9.68
CA PRO A 102 -13.80 -35.96 10.60
C PRO A 102 -13.46 -37.43 10.22
N GLY A 103 -13.89 -37.96 9.06
CA GLY A 103 -14.07 -39.41 8.89
C GLY A 103 -13.38 -40.16 7.74
N SER A 104 -12.46 -39.59 6.94
CA SER A 104 -11.97 -40.29 5.72
C SER A 104 -10.58 -40.94 5.79
N SER A 105 -9.96 -41.14 6.96
CA SER A 105 -8.56 -41.57 7.04
C SER A 105 -8.29 -42.88 7.77
N ASN A 106 -9.26 -43.78 7.97
CA ASN A 106 -9.01 -45.00 8.75
C ASN A 106 -9.54 -46.33 8.18
N SER A 107 -9.73 -46.46 6.86
CA SER A 107 -10.27 -47.70 6.26
C SER A 107 -9.33 -48.43 5.28
N SER A 108 -8.01 -48.20 5.31
CA SER A 108 -7.07 -48.85 4.38
C SER A 108 -5.83 -49.50 5.03
N GLN A 109 -5.83 -49.74 6.35
CA GLN A 109 -4.74 -50.45 7.05
C GLN A 109 -5.13 -51.81 7.65
N SER A 110 -6.28 -52.37 7.30
CA SER A 110 -6.66 -53.72 7.71
C SER A 110 -7.37 -54.48 6.59
N ALA A 111 -6.61 -54.99 5.64
CA ALA A 111 -7.01 -56.09 4.75
C ALA A 111 -5.75 -56.78 4.24
#